data_AF-A0A970CLT2-F1
#
_entry.id   AF-A0A970CLT2-F1
#
_cell.length_a   1.000
_cell.length_b   1.000
_cell.length_c   1.000
_cell.angle_alpha   90.00
_cell.angle_beta   90.00
_cell.angle_gamma   90.00
#
_symmetry.space_group_name_H-M   'P 1'
#
loop_
_entity.id
_entity.type
_entity.pdbx_description
1 polymer ?
#
loop_
_entity_poly.entity_id
_entity_poly.type
_entity_poly.pdbx_seq_one_letter_code
_entity_poly.pdbx_strand_id
1 'polypeptide(L)' 'MNKEYDVIELENGNEYVVIDEITKNNNTYVYLVNEKEATDFCIRKLIDEGTEKVLIGLDNEEEFRQALLYFTNKNNI' A
#
# COMPACT_ATOMS: atom_id res chain seq x y z
N MET A 1 -15.56 8.69 -15.43
CA MET A 1 -15.07 9.16 -14.12
C MET A 1 -13.57 8.90 -14.12
N ASN A 2 -12.75 9.94 -14.28
CA ASN A 2 -11.29 9.78 -14.24
C ASN A 2 -10.92 9.63 -12.76
N LYS A 3 -10.46 8.44 -12.37
CA LYS A 3 -9.76 8.26 -11.10
C LYS A 3 -8.31 8.64 -11.38
N GLU A 4 -7.84 9.72 -10.75
CA GLU A 4 -6.41 9.96 -10.62
C GLU A 4 -5.89 8.97 -9.58
N TYR A 5 -4.86 8.22 -9.96
CA TYR A 5 -4.17 7.30 -9.08
C TYR A 5 -2.77 7.86 -8.87
N ASP A 6 -2.31 7.87 -7.62
CA ASP A 6 -0.94 8.26 -7.30
C ASP A 6 0.01 7.16 -7.80
N VAL A 7 1.07 7.57 -8.50
CA VAL A 7 2.16 6.68 -8.92
C VAL A 7 3.37 6.98 -8.06
N ILE A 8 3.97 5.93 -7.51
CA ILE A 8 5.14 6.02 -6.66
C ILE A 8 6.25 5.10 -7.17
N GLU A 9 7.50 5.56 -7.09
CA GLU A 9 8.68 4.72 -7.33
C GLU A 9 9.14 4.13 -6.00
N LEU A 10 9.30 2.80 -5.94
CA LEU A 10 9.85 2.11 -4.77
C LEU A 10 11.35 1.84 -4.92
N GLU A 11 12.00 1.38 -3.85
CA GLU A 11 13.46 1.15 -3.77
C GLU A 11 14.02 0.17 -4.81
N ASN A 12 13.17 -0.60 -5.48
CA ASN A 12 13.54 -1.50 -6.58
C ASN A 12 13.60 -0.80 -7.95
N GLY A 13 13.29 0.50 -8.04
CA GLY A 13 13.24 1.29 -9.26
C GLY A 13 12.02 1.03 -10.14
N ASN A 14 11.00 0.32 -9.62
CA ASN A 14 9.74 0.09 -10.31
C ASN A 14 8.68 1.09 -9.83
N GLU A 15 7.81 1.47 -10.77
CA GLU A 15 6.66 2.33 -10.52
C GLU A 15 5.44 1.50 -10.13
N TYR A 16 4.77 1.92 -9.07
CA TYR A 16 3.58 1.29 -8.54
C TYR A 16 2.45 2.30 -8.48
N VAL A 17 1.26 1.84 -8.83
CA VAL A 17 0.01 2.59 -8.74
C VAL A 17 -0.60 2.32 -7.37
N VAL A 18 -0.94 3.38 -6.63
CA VAL A 18 -1.70 3.31 -5.38
C VAL A 18 -3.15 2.98 -5.71
N ILE A 19 -3.59 1.76 -5.40
CA ILE A 19 -4.96 1.30 -5.68
C ILE A 19 -5.90 1.49 -4.49
N ASP A 20 -5.36 1.52 -3.27
CA ASP A 20 -6.12 1.82 -2.08
C ASP A 20 -5.23 2.33 -0.93
N GLU A 21 -5.85 3.02 0.02
CA GLU A 21 -5.25 3.43 1.28
C GLU A 21 -6.24 3.13 2.42
N ILE A 22 -5.76 2.46 3.46
CA ILE A 22 -6.59 2.06 4.60
C ILE A 22 -5.89 2.36 5.92
N THR A 23 -6.52 3.21 6.73
CA THR A 23 -6.08 3.49 8.11
C THR A 23 -6.85 2.66 9.13
N LYS A 24 -6.15 1.87 9.94
CA LYS A 24 -6.68 1.09 11.07
C LYS A 24 -5.69 1.06 12.22
N ASN A 25 -6.19 1.23 13.45
CA ASN A 25 -5.38 1.19 14.68
C ASN A 25 -4.14 2.11 14.63
N ASN A 26 -4.31 3.32 14.08
CA ASN A 26 -3.26 4.32 13.85
C ASN A 26 -2.16 3.91 12.85
N ASN A 27 -2.31 2.79 12.15
CA ASN A 27 -1.46 2.41 11.03
C ASN A 27 -2.19 2.73 9.72
N THR A 28 -1.49 3.34 8.78
CA THR A 28 -1.99 3.53 7.40
C THR A 28 -1.27 2.55 6.49
N TYR A 29 -2.04 1.74 5.78
CA TYR A 29 -1.56 0.77 4.81
C TYR A 29 -1.88 1.24 3.40
N VAL A 30 -0.88 1.20 2.52
CA VAL A 30 -0.98 1.60 1.12
C VAL A 30 -0.86 0.35 0.26
N TYR A 31 -1.84 0.15 -0.61
CA TYR A 31 -1.96 -1.02 -1.48
C TYR A 31 -1.53 -0.63 -2.88
N LEU A 32 -0.56 -1.36 -3.40
CA LEU A 32 0.23 -0.96 -4.55
C LEU A 32 0.26 -2.09 -5.57
N VAL A 33 0.11 -1.75 -6.85
CA VAL A 33 0.28 -2.69 -7.96
C VAL A 33 1.28 -2.13 -8.94
N ASN A 34 2.21 -2.97 -9.40
CA ASN A 34 3.17 -2.59 -10.41
C ASN A 34 2.43 -2.23 -11.71
N GLU A 35 2.71 -1.06 -12.27
CA GLU A 35 2.02 -0.59 -13.49
C GLU A 35 2.22 -1.53 -14.67
N LYS A 36 3.38 -2.20 -14.72
CA LYS A 36 3.78 -3.08 -15.83
C LYS A 36 3.37 -4.54 -15.60
N GLU A 37 3.12 -4.93 -14.35
CA GLU A 37 2.83 -6.32 -13.97
C GLU A 37 1.78 -6.39 -12.87
N ALA A 38 0.50 -6.57 -13.23
CA ALA A 38 -0.61 -6.58 -12.28
C ALA A 38 -0.55 -7.70 -11.23
N THR A 39 0.26 -8.74 -11.47
CA THR A 39 0.52 -9.83 -10.51
C THR A 39 1.55 -9.44 -9.44
N ASP A 40 2.35 -8.42 -9.69
CA ASP A 40 3.27 -7.83 -8.72
C ASP A 40 2.52 -6.75 -7.93
N PHE A 41 1.94 -7.17 -6.80
CA PHE A 41 1.32 -6.27 -5.83
C PHE A 41 2.09 -6.31 -4.52
N CYS A 42 2.10 -5.18 -3.82
CA CYS A 42 2.64 -5.11 -2.48
C CYS A 42 1.80 -4.23 -1.56
N ILE A 43 2.00 -4.40 -0.25
CA ILE A 43 1.37 -3.58 0.78
C ILE A 43 2.50 -2.93 1.56
N ARG A 44 2.45 -1.61 1.71
CA ARG A 44 3.41 -0.83 2.49
C ARG A 44 2.71 -0.12 3.63
N LYS A 45 3.46 0.21 4.66
CA LYS A 45 2.99 1.02 5.78
C LYS A 45 3.49 2.45 5.62
N LEU A 46 2.58 3.41 5.75
CA LEU A 46 2.91 4.83 5.74
C LEU A 46 3.28 5.26 7.17
N ILE A 47 4.50 5.77 7.32
CA ILE A 47 5.01 6.32 8.57
C ILE A 47 5.20 7.82 8.41
N ASP A 48 4.80 8.58 9.43
CA ASP A 48 5.06 10.00 9.55
C ASP A 48 6.29 10.20 10.44
N GLU A 49 7.41 10.59 9.85
CA GLU A 49 8.66 10.89 10.56
C GLU A 49 8.75 12.39 10.96
N GLY A 50 7.64 13.12 10.85
CA GLY A 50 7.51 14.53 11.22
C GLY A 50 7.94 15.51 10.12
N THR A 51 8.99 15.22 9.37
CA THR A 51 9.43 16.05 8.22
C THR A 51 8.91 15.53 6.88
N GLU A 52 8.69 14.22 6.79
CA GLU A 52 8.21 13.56 5.59
C GLU A 52 7.41 12.32 5.95
N LYS A 53 6.59 11.88 5.00
CA LYS A 53 5.90 10.59 5.09
C LYS A 53 6.62 9.60 4.20
N VAL A 54 6.96 8.45 4.76
CA VAL A 54 7.72 7.40 4.07
C VAL A 54 6.92 6.10 4.04
N LEU A 55 7.14 5.32 3.00
CA LEU A 55 6.59 3.97 2.87
C LEU A 55 7.64 2.95 3.28
N ILE A 56 7.30 2.15 4.28
CA ILE A 56 8.16 1.06 4.75
C ILE A 56 7.51 -0.30 4.50
N GLY A 57 8.34 -1.34 4.49
CA GLY A 57 7.86 -2.72 4.52
C GLY A 57 7.06 -3.00 5.79
N LEU A 58 6.26 -4.08 5.75
CA LEU A 58 5.53 -4.56 6.93
C LEU A 58 6.47 -5.32 7.85
N ASP A 59 6.18 -5.27 9.16
CA ASP A 59 7.04 -5.79 10.21
C ASP A 59 7.19 -7.32 10.16
N ASN A 60 6.13 -8.03 9.75
CA ASN A 60 6.07 -9.49 9.71
C ASN A 60 4.86 -10.02 8.92
N GLU A 61 4.80 -11.35 8.76
CA GLU A 61 3.71 -12.04 8.07
C GLU A 61 2.33 -11.79 8.70
N GLU A 62 2.24 -11.66 10.03
CA GLU A 62 0.95 -11.39 10.68
C GLU A 62 0.42 -9.99 10.32
N GLU A 63 1.28 -8.96 10.33
CA GLU A 63 0.89 -7.63 9.88
C GLU A 63 0.44 -7.66 8.41
N PHE A 64 1.14 -8.41 7.56
CA PHE A 64 0.73 -8.60 6.17
C PHE A 64 -0.66 -9.23 6.05
N ARG A 65 -0.95 -10.31 6.80
CA ARG A 65 -2.26 -10.97 6.80
C ARG A 65 -3.36 -10.02 7.29
N GLN A 66 -3.10 -9.22 8.32
CA GLN A 66 -4.05 -8.23 8.83
C GLN A 66 -4.33 -7.14 7.79
N ALA A 67 -3.30 -6.58 7.17
CA ALA A 67 -3.45 -5.56 6.14
C ALA A 67 -4.22 -6.11 4.92
N LEU A 68 -3.93 -7.34 4.50
CA LEU A 68 -4.69 -8.00 3.44
C LEU A 68 -6.16 -8.18 3.81
N LEU A 69 -6.44 -8.62 5.05
CA LEU A 69 -7.82 -8.78 5.55
C LEU A 69 -8.58 -7.44 5.54
N TYR A 70 -7.93 -6.32 5.87
CA TYR A 70 -8.56 -5.00 5.79
C TYR A 70 -8.97 -4.64 4.36
N PHE A 71 -8.15 -4.96 3.38
CA PHE A 71 -8.46 -4.74 1.97
C PHE A 71 -9.60 -5.61 1.48
N THR A 72 -9.55 -6.91 1.78
CA THR A 72 -10.60 -7.88 1.46
C THR A 72 -11.95 -7.45 2.06
N ASN A 73 -11.95 -7.07 3.35
CA ASN A 73 -13.16 -6.62 4.05
C ASN A 73 -13.72 -5.31 3.48
N LYS A 74 -12.86 -4.35 3.10
CA LYS A 74 -13.30 -3.08 2.51
C LYS A 74 -13.90 -3.28 1.11
N ASN A 75 -13.32 -4.17 0.33
CA ASN A 75 -13.69 -4.37 -1.07
C ASN A 75 -14.66 -5.54 -1.30
N ASN A 76 -15.08 -6.26 -0.25
CA ASN A 76 -15.99 -7.41 -0.30
C ASN A 76 -15.52 -8.50 -1.29
N ILE A 77 -14.22 -8.82 -1.25
CA ILE A 77 -13.59 -9.87 -2.08
C ILE A 77 -13.38 -11.14 -1.27
#